data_AF-A0A498P368-F1
#
_entry.id   AF-A0A498P368-F1
#
_cell.length_a   1.000
_cell.length_b   1.000
_cell.length_c   1.000
_cell.angle_alpha   90.00
_cell.angle_beta   90.00
_cell.angle_gamma   90.00
#
_symmetry.space_group_name_H-M   'P 1'
#
loop_
_entity.id
_entity.type
_entity.pdbx_description
1 polymer ?
#
loop_
_entity_poly.entity_id
_entity_poly.type
_entity_poly.pdbx_seq_one_letter_code
_entity_poly.pdbx_strand_id
1 'polypeptide(L)'
;MCMSLLCFLAGQKSGTPTCVDQNFKERSLREDAQKALDAIGSTHKLSASYQRAGRGQHVFNNGLLGFHRSVLQDLLREVGGYDEQLENLMQDLIIPLNRTVQNAISTKMVARFSSDEPYVDFNADLFGEFVRELRRALVNYLKAKTSDNPNERIWEFRQRVLLISTEMANREVYVDPMARDRWLQENRRDEDVQLYNEVRRALKIMFRDILQDFQKVSDKISVFRKRNNWSWD
;
A
#
# COMPACT_ATOMS: atom_id res chain seq x y z
N MET A 1 24.22 -19.18 -22.10
CA MET A 1 23.03 -18.67 -21.38
C MET A 1 22.16 -19.88 -21.04
N CYS A 2 22.12 -20.30 -19.78
CA CYS A 2 21.22 -21.39 -19.35
C CYS A 2 19.87 -20.79 -18.98
N MET A 3 18.82 -21.13 -19.72
CA MET A 3 17.43 -20.93 -19.32
C MET A 3 17.11 -21.90 -18.18
N SER A 4 16.85 -21.41 -16.97
CA SER A 4 16.30 -22.22 -15.88
C SER A 4 14.78 -22.30 -16.05
N LEU A 5 14.30 -23.35 -16.73
CA LEU A 5 12.90 -23.75 -16.71
C LEU A 5 12.62 -24.52 -15.41
N LEU A 6 11.71 -24.03 -14.57
CA LEU A 6 11.15 -24.80 -13.46
C LEU A 6 9.76 -25.32 -13.87
N CYS A 7 9.68 -26.63 -14.05
CA CYS A 7 8.44 -27.33 -14.39
C CYS A 7 7.68 -27.66 -13.10
N PHE A 8 6.46 -27.11 -12.93
CA PHE A 8 5.55 -27.55 -11.87
C PHE A 8 4.80 -28.80 -12.33
N LEU A 9 5.03 -29.94 -11.65
CA LEU A 9 4.17 -31.11 -11.77
C LEU A 9 2.97 -30.92 -10.84
N ALA A 10 1.88 -30.35 -11.37
CA ALA A 10 0.58 -30.46 -10.72
C ALA A 10 0.09 -31.92 -10.81
N GLY A 11 -0.31 -32.48 -9.67
CA GLY A 11 -0.75 -33.87 -9.56
C GLY A 11 -1.89 -34.23 -10.53
N GLN A 12 -1.56 -35.17 -11.42
CA GLN A 12 -2.39 -36.15 -12.14
C GLN A 12 -3.68 -35.68 -12.86
N LYS A 13 -3.55 -35.36 -14.15
CA LYS A 13 -3.96 -36.18 -15.33
C LYS A 13 -4.06 -35.24 -16.53
N SER A 14 -3.23 -35.48 -17.55
CA SER A 14 -3.22 -34.81 -18.86
C SER A 14 -3.32 -33.29 -18.83
N GLY A 15 -2.20 -32.62 -18.58
CA GLY A 15 -2.03 -31.21 -18.86
C GLY A 15 -0.56 -30.94 -19.11
N THR A 16 -0.24 -30.38 -20.28
CA THR A 16 1.10 -29.94 -20.65
C THR A 16 1.72 -29.12 -19.51
N PRO A 17 2.96 -29.41 -19.06
CA PRO A 17 3.60 -28.64 -18.00
C PRO A 17 3.69 -27.17 -18.44
N THR A 18 3.06 -26.26 -17.68
CA THR A 18 3.21 -24.82 -17.94
C THR A 18 4.59 -24.41 -17.43
N CYS A 19 5.56 -24.43 -18.34
CA CYS A 19 6.91 -23.97 -18.07
C CYS A 19 6.91 -22.45 -18.15
N VAL A 20 6.89 -21.76 -17.01
CA VAL A 20 7.06 -20.30 -16.98
C VAL A 20 8.54 -20.01 -16.74
N ASP A 21 9.17 -19.33 -17.68
CA ASP A 21 10.52 -18.80 -17.49
C ASP A 21 10.47 -17.76 -16.35
N GLN A 22 11.03 -18.13 -15.20
CA GLN A 22 11.07 -17.26 -14.03
C GLN A 22 11.80 -15.94 -14.34
N ASN A 23 12.82 -15.97 -15.21
CA ASN A 23 13.53 -14.76 -15.62
C ASN A 23 12.62 -13.81 -16.41
N PHE A 24 11.73 -14.36 -17.24
CA PHE A 24 10.76 -13.56 -18.00
C PHE A 24 9.72 -12.93 -17.08
N LYS A 25 9.17 -13.70 -16.12
CA LYS A 25 8.19 -13.20 -15.15
C LYS A 25 8.79 -12.12 -14.25
N GLU A 26 10.01 -12.33 -13.74
CA GLU A 26 10.74 -11.35 -12.93
C GLU A 26 11.01 -10.05 -13.70
N ARG A 27 11.46 -10.16 -14.96
CA ARG A 27 11.72 -8.99 -15.80
C ARG A 27 10.46 -8.17 -16.05
N SER A 28 9.35 -8.84 -16.38
CA SER A 28 8.06 -8.16 -16.58
C SER A 28 7.60 -7.44 -15.31
N LEU A 29 7.68 -8.11 -14.15
CA LEU A 29 7.30 -7.51 -12.87
C LEU A 29 8.15 -6.29 -12.53
N ARG A 30 9.46 -6.36 -12.78
CA ARG A 30 10.37 -5.23 -12.57
C ARG A 30 10.07 -4.06 -13.50
N GLU A 31 9.84 -4.33 -14.78
CA GLU A 31 9.50 -3.29 -15.77
C GLU A 31 8.17 -2.60 -15.42
N ASP A 32 7.16 -3.37 -14.99
CA ASP A 32 5.86 -2.83 -14.59
C ASP A 32 5.93 -2.04 -13.28
N ALA A 33 6.73 -2.51 -12.31
CA ALA A 33 7.00 -1.78 -11.08
C ALA A 33 7.76 -0.46 -11.36
N GLN A 34 8.74 -0.45 -12.28
CA GLN A 34 9.44 0.78 -12.63
C GLN A 34 8.50 1.77 -13.33
N LYS A 35 7.67 1.31 -14.27
CA LYS A 35 6.63 2.16 -14.90
C LYS A 35 5.68 2.75 -13.86
N ALA A 36 5.37 2.02 -12.79
CA ALA A 36 4.54 2.52 -11.70
C ALA A 36 5.23 3.65 -10.92
N LEU A 37 6.52 3.51 -10.61
CA LEU A 37 7.32 4.57 -9.97
C LEU A 37 7.43 5.81 -10.86
N ASP A 38 7.69 5.61 -12.15
CA ASP A 38 7.80 6.69 -13.12
C ASP A 38 6.48 7.46 -13.26
N ALA A 39 5.33 6.77 -13.18
CA ALA A 39 4.00 7.38 -13.26
C ALA A 39 3.71 8.34 -12.11
N ILE A 40 4.33 8.12 -10.94
CA ILE A 40 4.28 9.06 -9.81
C ILE A 40 5.50 9.98 -9.78
N GLY A 41 6.35 9.99 -10.80
CA GLY A 41 7.55 10.82 -10.86
C GLY A 41 8.57 10.51 -9.75
N SER A 42 8.60 9.28 -9.23
CA SER A 42 9.64 8.86 -8.29
C SER A 42 10.95 8.64 -9.03
N THR A 43 12.06 9.11 -8.45
CA THR A 43 13.42 8.84 -8.94
C THR A 43 14.01 7.56 -8.33
N HIS A 44 13.24 6.84 -7.52
CA HIS A 44 13.69 5.63 -6.85
C HIS A 44 13.99 4.54 -7.88
N LYS A 45 15.11 3.86 -7.70
CA LYS A 45 15.47 2.71 -8.52
C LYS A 45 15.15 1.46 -7.74
N LEU A 46 14.33 0.59 -8.32
CA LEU A 46 13.99 -0.68 -7.71
C LEU A 46 15.24 -1.48 -7.39
N SER A 47 15.41 -1.76 -6.11
CA SER A 47 16.35 -2.74 -5.62
C SER A 47 15.62 -4.08 -5.59
N ALA A 48 16.02 -5.01 -6.47
CA ALA A 48 15.48 -6.37 -6.41
C ALA A 48 15.90 -6.97 -5.06
N SER A 49 14.96 -7.14 -4.12
CA SER A 49 15.25 -7.86 -2.88
C SER A 49 14.93 -9.35 -3.10
N TYR A 50 15.97 -10.11 -3.43
CA TYR A 50 15.90 -11.57 -3.45
C TYR A 50 15.91 -12.05 -2.00
N GLN A 51 14.73 -12.33 -1.46
CA GLN A 51 14.59 -12.82 -0.09
C GLN A 51 14.21 -14.30 -0.12
N ARG A 52 14.89 -15.10 0.71
CA ARG A 52 14.34 -16.42 1.06
C ARG A 52 13.07 -16.18 1.85
N ALA A 53 11.94 -16.66 1.35
CA ALA A 53 10.65 -16.56 2.05
C ALA A 53 10.62 -17.51 3.26
N GLY A 54 11.43 -17.24 4.27
CA GLY A 54 11.44 -18.00 5.54
C GLY A 54 10.17 -17.79 6.38
N ARG A 55 9.27 -16.89 5.96
CA ARG A 55 7.98 -16.58 6.56
C ARG A 55 6.91 -16.49 5.47
N GLY A 56 5.65 -16.70 5.83
CA GLY A 56 4.54 -16.48 4.92
C GLY A 56 4.48 -15.02 4.46
N GLN A 57 4.18 -14.81 3.18
CA GLN A 57 4.10 -13.48 2.57
C GLN A 57 2.66 -13.04 2.44
N HIS A 58 2.38 -11.79 2.80
CA HIS A 58 1.02 -11.28 2.71
C HIS A 58 0.64 -11.01 1.24
N VAL A 59 -0.54 -11.46 0.82
CA VAL A 59 -1.10 -11.13 -0.50
C VAL A 59 -1.32 -9.63 -0.62
N PHE A 60 -1.83 -9.01 0.44
CA PHE A 60 -2.00 -7.57 0.57
C PHE A 60 -1.02 -7.04 1.60
N ASN A 61 -0.22 -6.05 1.26
CA ASN A 61 0.86 -5.59 2.14
C ASN A 61 0.32 -5.12 3.51
N ASN A 62 0.69 -5.79 4.60
CA ASN A 62 0.08 -5.54 5.91
C ASN A 62 0.37 -4.13 6.47
N GLY A 63 1.38 -3.44 5.95
CA GLY A 63 1.70 -2.04 6.28
C GLY A 63 0.54 -1.08 6.00
N LEU A 64 -0.38 -1.44 5.11
CA LEU A 64 -1.63 -0.72 4.83
C LEU A 64 -2.45 -0.43 6.10
N LEU A 65 -2.47 -1.39 7.04
CA LEU A 65 -3.25 -1.27 8.27
C LEU A 65 -2.73 -0.14 9.18
N GLY A 66 -1.45 0.22 9.05
CA GLY A 66 -0.83 1.32 9.77
C GLY A 66 -0.77 2.64 9.00
N PHE A 67 -1.18 2.66 7.72
CA PHE A 67 -0.92 3.79 6.82
C PHE A 67 -1.48 5.11 7.35
N HIS A 68 -2.78 5.15 7.65
CA HIS A 68 -3.44 6.39 8.09
C HIS A 68 -2.83 6.93 9.39
N ARG A 69 -2.50 6.04 10.32
CA ARG A 69 -1.82 6.40 11.57
C ARG A 69 -0.44 7.00 11.29
N SER A 70 0.32 6.42 10.35
CA SER A 70 1.65 6.92 10.00
C SER A 70 1.61 8.35 9.42
N VAL A 71 0.57 8.69 8.63
CA VAL A 71 0.38 10.06 8.12
C VAL A 71 0.16 11.05 9.25
N LEU A 72 -0.66 10.70 10.24
CA LEU A 72 -0.90 11.56 11.40
C LEU A 72 0.33 11.73 12.28
N GLN A 73 1.09 10.65 12.49
CA GLN A 73 2.33 10.68 13.25
C GLN A 73 3.36 11.62 12.60
N ASP A 74 3.53 11.54 11.27
CA ASP A 74 4.45 12.42 10.55
C ASP A 74 3.95 13.87 10.57
N LEU A 75 2.64 14.10 10.38
CA LEU A 75 2.06 15.43 10.48
C LEU A 75 2.38 16.06 11.83
N LEU A 76 2.05 15.39 12.93
CA LEU A 76 2.27 15.89 14.29
C LEU A 76 3.74 16.04 14.68
N ARG A 77 4.63 15.23 14.07
CA ARG A 77 6.07 15.44 14.19
C ARG A 77 6.53 16.74 13.55
N GLU A 78 6.08 16.99 12.33
CA GLU A 78 6.43 18.22 11.63
C GLU A 78 5.80 19.44 12.29
N VAL A 79 4.66 19.25 12.92
CA VAL A 79 3.91 20.28 13.62
C VAL A 79 4.01 20.00 15.12
N GLY A 80 5.23 19.98 15.68
CA GLY A 80 5.64 19.56 17.03
C GLY A 80 4.62 19.44 18.18
N GLY A 81 3.66 18.53 18.10
CA GLY A 81 2.63 18.28 19.11
C GLY A 81 2.44 16.79 19.32
N TYR A 82 3.15 16.20 20.29
CA TYR A 82 3.30 14.74 20.32
C TYR A 82 2.44 13.96 21.32
N ASP A 83 1.95 14.54 22.42
CA ASP A 83 1.43 13.66 23.49
C ASP A 83 -0.10 13.61 23.55
N GLU A 84 -0.79 14.62 24.07
CA GLU A 84 -2.25 14.52 24.30
C GLU A 84 -3.11 14.70 23.02
N GLN A 85 -2.60 15.46 22.06
CA GLN A 85 -3.33 15.76 20.82
C GLN A 85 -3.29 14.61 19.81
N LEU A 86 -2.17 13.87 19.79
CA LEU A 86 -2.01 12.67 18.95
C LEU A 86 -3.02 11.61 19.35
N GLU A 87 -3.18 11.33 20.65
CA GLU A 87 -4.14 10.32 21.11
C GLU A 87 -5.57 10.67 20.75
N ASN A 88 -5.99 11.93 20.97
CA ASN A 88 -7.34 12.38 20.61
C ASN A 88 -7.59 12.30 19.09
N LEU A 89 -6.65 12.76 18.26
CA LEU A 89 -6.77 12.66 16.81
C LEU A 89 -6.72 11.20 16.31
N MET A 90 -5.95 10.35 16.99
CA MET A 90 -5.84 8.93 16.66
C MET A 90 -7.08 8.11 17.03
N GLN A 91 -7.78 8.45 18.12
CA GLN A 91 -9.04 7.78 18.50
C GLN A 91 -10.14 8.00 17.45
N ASP A 92 -10.10 9.15 16.79
CA ASP A 92 -11.06 9.53 15.75
C ASP A 92 -10.67 9.08 14.34
N LEU A 93 -9.43 8.59 14.19
CA LEU A 93 -8.95 8.04 12.94
C LEU A 93 -9.58 6.66 12.72
N ILE A 94 -10.66 6.65 11.95
CA ILE A 94 -11.25 5.41 11.45
C ILE A 94 -10.36 4.93 10.30
N ILE A 95 -9.68 3.79 10.49
CA ILE A 95 -9.16 3.03 9.34
C ILE A 95 -10.38 2.66 8.49
N PRO A 96 -10.47 3.09 7.21
CA PRO A 96 -11.67 2.94 6.39
C PRO A 96 -11.90 1.50 5.90
N LEU A 97 -11.30 0.52 6.59
CA LEU A 97 -11.44 -0.90 6.33
C LEU A 97 -12.23 -1.52 7.48
N ASN A 98 -13.25 -2.32 7.16
CA ASN A 98 -13.99 -3.04 8.19
C ASN A 98 -13.12 -4.12 8.86
N ARG A 99 -13.52 -4.63 10.04
CA ARG A 99 -12.74 -5.64 10.78
C ARG A 99 -12.53 -6.93 9.99
N THR A 100 -13.49 -7.35 9.16
CA THR A 100 -13.36 -8.53 8.31
C THR A 100 -12.21 -8.39 7.34
N VAL A 101 -12.11 -7.25 6.64
CA VAL A 101 -11.03 -6.92 5.71
C VAL A 101 -9.69 -6.83 6.44
N GLN A 102 -9.64 -6.14 7.59
CA GLN A 102 -8.41 -6.04 8.39
C GLN A 102 -7.91 -7.42 8.86
N ASN A 103 -8.82 -8.28 9.33
CA ASN A 103 -8.49 -9.65 9.73
C ASN A 103 -8.03 -10.50 8.54
N ALA A 104 -8.66 -10.33 7.37
CA ALA A 104 -8.27 -11.04 6.17
C ALA A 104 -6.83 -10.70 5.76
N ILE A 105 -6.49 -9.41 5.70
CA ILE A 105 -5.14 -8.92 5.38
C ILE A 105 -4.11 -9.44 6.39
N SER A 106 -4.41 -9.35 7.68
CA SER A 106 -3.46 -9.68 8.75
C SER A 106 -3.23 -11.17 8.97
N THR A 107 -4.21 -12.02 8.68
CA THR A 107 -4.15 -13.43 9.11
C THR A 107 -4.52 -14.47 8.04
N LYS A 108 -5.46 -14.17 7.14
CA LYS A 108 -5.99 -15.18 6.20
C LYS A 108 -5.27 -15.17 4.85
N MET A 109 -4.85 -13.99 4.41
CA MET A 109 -4.28 -13.77 3.08
C MET A 109 -2.76 -13.77 3.13
N VAL A 110 -2.22 -14.91 3.57
CA VAL A 110 -0.78 -15.15 3.70
C VAL A 110 -0.41 -16.38 2.88
N ALA A 111 0.39 -16.19 1.84
CA ALA A 111 0.94 -17.25 1.02
C ALA A 111 2.13 -17.91 1.72
N ARG A 112 2.16 -19.24 1.72
CA ARG A 112 3.31 -19.98 2.25
C ARG A 112 4.18 -20.45 1.09
N PHE A 113 5.45 -20.11 1.18
CA PHE A 113 6.49 -20.57 0.26
C PHE A 113 7.34 -21.61 1.00
N SER A 114 7.85 -22.60 0.28
CA SER A 114 8.83 -23.51 0.88
C SER A 114 10.16 -22.77 1.14
N SER A 115 10.98 -23.28 2.07
CA SER A 115 12.27 -22.65 2.43
C SER A 115 13.23 -22.47 1.25
N ASP A 116 13.07 -23.30 0.23
CA ASP A 116 13.94 -23.38 -0.93
C ASP A 116 13.28 -22.82 -2.20
N GLU A 117 12.05 -22.30 -2.09
CA GLU A 117 11.32 -21.69 -3.20
C GLU A 117 11.82 -20.26 -3.44
N PRO A 118 12.24 -19.91 -4.67
CA PRO A 118 12.65 -18.56 -4.99
C PRO A 118 11.45 -17.62 -4.86
N TYR A 119 11.63 -16.55 -4.07
CA TYR A 119 10.69 -15.47 -3.90
C TYR A 119 11.40 -14.14 -4.15
N VAL A 120 10.78 -13.28 -4.95
CA VAL A 120 11.35 -11.96 -5.26
C VAL A 120 10.38 -10.91 -4.79
N ASP A 121 10.78 -10.18 -3.75
CA ASP A 121 9.96 -9.15 -3.15
C ASP A 121 10.19 -7.80 -3.85
N PHE A 122 9.72 -7.71 -5.09
CA PHE A 122 9.64 -6.43 -5.82
C PHE A 122 8.51 -5.55 -5.28
N ASN A 123 7.50 -6.17 -4.66
CA ASN A 123 6.34 -5.44 -4.17
C ASN A 123 6.67 -4.61 -2.94
N ALA A 124 7.48 -5.09 -1.99
CA ALA A 124 7.80 -4.30 -0.79
C ALA A 124 8.52 -2.99 -1.12
N ASP A 125 9.45 -3.00 -2.07
CA ASP A 125 10.16 -1.79 -2.50
C ASP A 125 9.21 -0.81 -3.20
N LEU A 126 8.45 -1.31 -4.18
CA LEU A 126 7.43 -0.52 -4.89
C LEU A 126 6.38 0.06 -3.93
N PHE A 127 5.79 -0.78 -3.09
CA PHE A 127 4.76 -0.41 -2.12
C PHE A 127 5.32 0.59 -1.11
N GLY A 128 6.51 0.33 -0.56
CA GLY A 128 7.17 1.21 0.40
C GLY A 128 7.38 2.61 -0.16
N GLU A 129 7.80 2.70 -1.43
CA GLU A 129 8.00 3.96 -2.12
C GLU A 129 6.68 4.70 -2.39
N PHE A 130 5.64 4.01 -2.85
CA PHE A 130 4.30 4.60 -3.01
C PHE A 130 3.75 5.13 -1.68
N VAL A 131 3.88 4.35 -0.60
CA VAL A 131 3.48 4.76 0.75
C VAL A 131 4.26 6.00 1.20
N ARG A 132 5.58 6.02 0.97
CA ARG A 132 6.44 7.15 1.33
C ARG A 132 6.01 8.43 0.62
N GLU A 133 5.82 8.37 -0.69
CA GLU A 133 5.42 9.52 -1.51
C GLU A 133 3.99 9.99 -1.18
N LEU A 134 3.05 9.07 -1.01
CA LEU A 134 1.67 9.40 -0.66
C LEU A 134 1.57 10.03 0.73
N ARG A 135 2.30 9.48 1.71
CA ARG A 135 2.37 10.01 3.07
C ARG A 135 2.89 11.44 3.07
N ARG A 136 4.01 11.69 2.38
CA ARG A 136 4.58 13.04 2.24
C ARG A 136 3.61 14.01 1.58
N ALA A 137 2.93 13.59 0.51
CA ALA A 137 1.94 14.41 -0.18
C ALA A 137 0.75 14.78 0.72
N LEU A 138 0.24 13.80 1.49
CA LEU A 138 -0.85 14.02 2.44
C LEU A 138 -0.44 14.96 3.57
N VAL A 139 0.76 14.81 4.14
CA VAL A 139 1.27 15.72 5.19
C VAL A 139 1.35 17.15 4.65
N ASN A 140 1.94 17.36 3.48
CA ASN A 140 2.02 18.69 2.86
C ASN A 140 0.63 19.29 2.59
N TYR A 141 -0.30 18.49 2.07
CA TYR A 141 -1.69 18.91 1.85
C TYR A 141 -2.36 19.31 3.16
N LEU A 142 -2.24 18.49 4.21
CA LEU A 142 -2.85 18.75 5.51
C LEU A 142 -2.27 20.01 6.18
N LYS A 143 -0.95 20.20 6.11
CA LYS A 143 -0.29 21.43 6.60
C LYS A 143 -0.81 22.66 5.88
N ALA A 144 -0.80 22.65 4.55
CA ALA A 144 -1.27 23.77 3.75
C ALA A 144 -2.76 24.09 4.00
N LYS A 145 -3.59 23.05 4.12
CA LYS A 145 -5.03 23.17 4.36
C LYS A 145 -5.38 23.71 5.73
N THR A 146 -4.59 23.36 6.73
CA THR A 146 -4.83 23.75 8.12
C THR A 146 -4.06 25.02 8.50
N SER A 147 -3.33 25.64 7.56
CA SER A 147 -2.58 26.89 7.72
C SER A 147 -3.49 28.09 8.01
N ASP A 148 -2.97 29.07 8.77
CA ASP A 148 -3.65 30.35 9.01
C ASP A 148 -3.62 31.24 7.77
N ASN A 149 -2.58 31.08 6.93
CA ASN A 149 -2.50 31.64 5.60
C ASN A 149 -2.54 30.49 4.56
N PRO A 150 -3.69 30.21 3.94
CA PRO A 150 -3.82 29.13 2.96
C PRO A 150 -2.79 29.28 1.85
N ASN A 151 -1.89 28.31 1.74
CA ASN A 151 -0.85 28.32 0.73
C ASN A 151 -1.49 28.19 -0.66
N GLU A 152 -1.12 29.06 -1.60
CA GLU A 152 -1.55 28.99 -3.01
C GLU A 152 -1.28 27.60 -3.62
N ARG A 153 -0.27 26.88 -3.09
CA ARG A 153 0.12 25.53 -3.50
C ARG A 153 -0.76 24.41 -2.96
N ILE A 154 -1.80 24.69 -2.17
CA ILE A 154 -2.73 23.65 -1.66
C ILE A 154 -3.32 22.82 -2.81
N TRP A 155 -3.61 23.46 -3.95
CA TRP A 155 -4.11 22.77 -5.13
C TRP A 155 -3.06 21.80 -5.71
N GLU A 156 -1.80 22.20 -5.78
CA GLU A 156 -0.69 21.32 -6.21
C GLU A 156 -0.55 20.10 -5.30
N PHE A 157 -0.60 20.29 -3.99
CA PHE A 157 -0.52 19.19 -3.03
C PHE A 157 -1.73 18.25 -3.16
N ARG A 158 -2.93 18.81 -3.35
CA ARG A 158 -4.14 18.01 -3.60
C ARG A 158 -3.99 17.18 -4.88
N GLN A 159 -3.53 17.76 -5.98
CA GLN A 159 -3.30 17.03 -7.24
C GLN A 159 -2.24 15.95 -7.07
N ARG A 160 -1.19 16.22 -6.31
CA ARG A 160 -0.15 15.22 -6.00
C ARG A 160 -0.72 14.02 -5.23
N VAL A 161 -1.56 14.25 -4.22
CA VAL A 161 -2.24 13.16 -3.49
C VAL A 161 -3.12 12.34 -4.44
N LEU A 162 -3.94 13.02 -5.25
CA LEU A 162 -4.84 12.36 -6.20
C LEU A 162 -4.09 11.51 -7.24
N LEU A 163 -2.99 12.04 -7.78
CA LEU A 163 -2.14 11.31 -8.73
C LEU A 163 -1.62 10.02 -8.10
N ILE A 164 -0.95 10.13 -6.94
CA ILE A 164 -0.32 8.96 -6.30
C ILE A 164 -1.38 7.94 -5.88
N SER A 165 -2.49 8.38 -5.25
CA SER A 165 -3.51 7.46 -4.76
C SER A 165 -4.28 6.77 -5.90
N THR A 166 -4.47 7.48 -7.03
CA THR A 166 -5.05 6.92 -8.25
C THR A 166 -4.14 5.88 -8.87
N GLU A 167 -2.84 6.18 -9.03
CA GLU A 167 -1.88 5.20 -9.55
C GLU A 167 -1.74 3.99 -8.62
N MET A 168 -1.74 4.22 -7.29
CA MET A 168 -1.75 3.16 -6.28
C MET A 168 -2.94 2.21 -6.44
N ALA A 169 -4.13 2.76 -6.66
CA ALA A 169 -5.37 2.02 -6.84
C ALA A 169 -5.48 1.32 -8.21
N ASN A 170 -5.05 1.99 -9.28
CA ASN A 170 -5.14 1.46 -10.65
C ASN A 170 -4.16 0.32 -10.90
N ARG A 171 -2.97 0.40 -10.30
CA ARG A 171 -1.90 -0.60 -10.46
C ARG A 171 -1.89 -1.64 -9.36
N GLU A 172 -2.75 -1.48 -8.35
CA GLU A 172 -2.87 -2.41 -7.22
C GLU A 172 -1.54 -2.67 -6.52
N VAL A 173 -0.71 -1.62 -6.37
CA VAL A 173 0.65 -1.73 -5.79
C VAL A 173 0.66 -2.27 -4.35
N TYR A 174 -0.50 -2.30 -3.70
CA TYR A 174 -0.72 -2.91 -2.40
C TYR A 174 -0.88 -4.45 -2.44
N VAL A 175 -0.86 -5.06 -3.62
CA VAL A 175 -0.95 -6.51 -3.83
C VAL A 175 0.42 -7.05 -4.25
N ASP A 176 0.93 -8.03 -3.50
CA ASP A 176 2.06 -8.81 -3.95
C ASP A 176 1.59 -9.84 -5.00
N PRO A 177 2.04 -9.73 -6.27
CA PRO A 177 1.57 -10.61 -7.34
C PRO A 177 2.01 -12.06 -7.16
N MET A 178 3.20 -12.33 -6.59
CA MET A 178 3.67 -13.69 -6.33
C MET A 178 2.91 -14.33 -5.17
N ALA A 179 2.74 -13.59 -4.06
CA ALA A 179 1.95 -14.06 -2.93
C ALA A 179 0.47 -14.26 -3.32
N ARG A 180 -0.11 -13.35 -4.11
CA ARG A 180 -1.47 -13.51 -4.66
C ARG A 180 -1.61 -14.79 -5.46
N ASP A 181 -0.75 -14.99 -6.47
CA ASP A 181 -0.83 -16.14 -7.36
C ASP A 181 -0.71 -17.44 -6.56
N ARG A 182 0.22 -17.50 -5.62
CA ARG A 182 0.43 -18.64 -4.73
C ARG A 182 -0.80 -18.90 -3.85
N TRP A 183 -1.30 -17.87 -3.18
CA TRP A 183 -2.45 -17.98 -2.29
C TRP A 183 -3.71 -18.43 -3.02
N LEU A 184 -3.98 -17.92 -4.23
CA LEU A 184 -5.13 -18.35 -5.05
C LEU A 184 -4.99 -19.79 -5.56
N GLN A 185 -3.75 -20.26 -5.80
CA GLN A 185 -3.53 -21.66 -6.17
C GLN A 185 -3.85 -22.60 -5.00
N GLU A 186 -3.57 -22.19 -3.77
CA GLU A 186 -3.81 -22.95 -2.53
C GLU A 186 -5.26 -22.82 -2.03
N ASN A 187 -5.92 -21.69 -2.31
CA ASN A 187 -7.25 -21.35 -1.80
C ASN A 187 -8.23 -21.12 -2.97
N ARG A 188 -8.74 -22.22 -3.52
CA ARG A 188 -9.56 -22.22 -4.76
C ARG A 188 -11.07 -22.24 -4.51
N ARG A 189 -11.53 -22.19 -3.27
CA ARG A 189 -12.97 -22.19 -2.99
C ARG A 189 -13.55 -20.84 -3.40
N ASP A 190 -14.81 -20.83 -3.82
CA ASP A 190 -15.48 -19.59 -4.23
C ASP A 190 -15.47 -18.53 -3.12
N GLU A 191 -15.59 -18.96 -1.86
CA GLU A 191 -15.51 -18.07 -0.68
C GLU A 191 -14.14 -17.39 -0.52
N ASP A 192 -13.05 -18.07 -0.86
CA ASP A 192 -11.69 -17.51 -0.78
C ASP A 192 -11.49 -16.46 -1.88
N VAL A 193 -11.97 -16.74 -3.09
CA VAL A 193 -11.95 -15.81 -4.23
C VAL A 193 -12.84 -14.59 -3.98
N GLN A 194 -14.02 -14.79 -3.38
CA GLN A 194 -14.91 -13.71 -2.96
C GLN A 194 -14.24 -12.81 -1.93
N LEU A 195 -13.60 -13.40 -0.91
CA LEU A 195 -12.88 -12.65 0.12
C LEU A 195 -11.74 -11.83 -0.49
N TYR A 196 -10.96 -12.41 -1.42
CA TYR A 196 -9.91 -11.67 -2.15
C TYR A 196 -10.47 -10.44 -2.86
N ASN A 197 -11.57 -10.60 -3.60
CA ASN A 197 -12.19 -9.51 -4.35
C ASN A 197 -12.80 -8.45 -3.42
N GLU A 198 -13.33 -8.85 -2.26
CA GLU A 198 -13.83 -7.93 -1.23
C GLU A 198 -12.70 -7.05 -0.68
N VAL A 199 -11.58 -7.66 -0.24
CA VAL A 199 -10.42 -6.93 0.28
C VAL A 199 -9.83 -6.00 -0.77
N ARG A 200 -9.65 -6.50 -2.00
CA ARG A 200 -9.18 -5.71 -3.14
C ARG A 200 -10.06 -4.50 -3.41
N ARG A 201 -11.39 -4.67 -3.39
CA ARG A 201 -12.35 -3.57 -3.61
C ARG A 201 -12.31 -2.56 -2.46
N ALA A 202 -12.23 -3.01 -1.22
CA ALA A 202 -12.16 -2.14 -0.05
C ALA A 202 -10.89 -1.26 -0.08
N LEU A 203 -9.74 -1.84 -0.43
CA LEU A 203 -8.49 -1.10 -0.59
C LEU A 203 -8.56 -0.07 -1.73
N LYS A 204 -9.16 -0.44 -2.87
CA LYS A 204 -9.39 0.49 -3.98
C LYS A 204 -10.23 1.69 -3.56
N ILE A 205 -11.31 1.46 -2.81
CA ILE A 205 -12.18 2.52 -2.27
C ILE A 205 -11.39 3.41 -1.30
N MET A 206 -10.66 2.82 -0.34
CA MET A 206 -9.82 3.56 0.60
C MET A 206 -8.86 4.53 -0.12
N PHE A 207 -8.14 4.08 -1.16
CA PHE A 207 -7.20 4.96 -1.86
C PHE A 207 -7.88 6.01 -2.74
N ARG A 208 -9.05 5.68 -3.32
CA ARG A 208 -9.84 6.65 -4.08
C ARG A 208 -10.38 7.76 -3.19
N ASP A 209 -10.83 7.41 -2.00
CA ASP A 209 -11.55 8.30 -1.09
C ASP A 209 -10.61 8.89 -0.01
N ILE A 210 -9.30 8.71 -0.16
CA ILE A 210 -8.28 9.05 0.85
C ILE A 210 -8.32 10.52 1.32
N LEU A 211 -8.59 11.46 0.42
CA LEU A 211 -8.72 12.87 0.79
C LEU A 211 -9.97 13.14 1.66
N GLN A 212 -11.03 12.36 1.46
CA GLN A 212 -12.24 12.41 2.28
C GLN A 212 -11.98 11.80 3.66
N ASP A 213 -11.22 10.70 3.72
CA ASP A 213 -10.82 10.07 4.99
C ASP A 213 -10.06 11.06 5.88
N PHE A 214 -9.16 11.85 5.29
CA PHE A 214 -8.40 12.89 5.98
C PHE A 214 -9.13 14.24 6.15
N GLN A 215 -10.34 14.40 5.60
CA GLN A 215 -11.11 15.65 5.76
C GLN A 215 -11.47 15.91 7.23
N LYS A 216 -12.01 14.89 7.92
CA LYS A 216 -12.40 14.99 9.34
C LYS A 216 -11.22 15.37 10.24
N VAL A 217 -10.03 14.84 9.94
CA VAL A 217 -8.79 15.18 10.63
C VAL A 217 -8.46 16.65 10.40
N SER A 218 -8.46 17.12 9.14
CA SER A 218 -8.15 18.52 8.82
C SER A 218 -9.12 19.50 9.49
N ASP A 219 -10.40 19.15 9.58
CA ASP A 219 -11.42 20.00 10.23
C ASP A 219 -11.14 20.13 11.73
N LYS A 220 -10.79 19.03 12.40
CA LYS A 220 -10.44 19.02 13.83
C LYS A 220 -9.18 19.80 14.13
N ILE A 221 -8.13 19.62 13.31
CA ILE A 221 -6.88 20.40 13.46
C ILE A 221 -7.19 21.89 13.32
N SER A 222 -8.01 22.28 12.34
CA SER A 222 -8.39 23.68 12.13
C SER A 222 -9.17 24.27 13.32
N VAL A 223 -10.11 23.52 13.89
CA VAL A 223 -10.84 23.93 15.10
C VAL A 223 -9.91 24.04 16.31
N PHE A 224 -9.02 23.07 16.48
CA PHE A 224 -8.05 23.04 17.57
C PHE A 224 -7.11 24.25 17.51
N ARG A 225 -6.56 24.58 16.33
CA ARG A 225 -5.70 25.75 16.13
C ARG A 225 -6.40 27.05 16.51
N LYS A 226 -7.63 27.25 16.02
CA LYS A 226 -8.44 28.44 16.34
C LYS A 226 -8.71 28.61 17.83
N ARG A 227 -8.93 27.51 18.56
CA ARG A 227 -9.18 27.56 20.00
C ARG A 227 -7.94 27.86 20.84
N ASN A 228 -6.76 27.46 20.36
CA ASN A 228 -5.52 27.54 21.11
C ASN A 228 -4.55 28.63 20.61
N ASN A 229 -4.96 29.47 19.65
CA ASN A 229 -4.08 30.43 18.96
C ASN A 229 -2.77 29.80 18.48
N TRP A 230 -2.85 28.58 17.96
CA TRP A 230 -1.68 27.80 17.58
C TRP A 230 -1.29 28.10 16.13
N SER A 231 -0.15 28.79 15.97
CA SER A 231 0.50 29.03 14.67
C SER A 231 1.57 27.98 14.38
N TRP A 232 1.62 27.52 13.13
CA TRP A 232 2.72 26.75 12.56
C TRP A 232 3.64 27.59 11.67
N ASP A 233 3.29 28.86 11.44
CA ASP A 233 4.03 29.85 10.68
C ASP A 233 4.99 30.64 11.58
#